data_AF-A0A485PEG1-F1
#
_entry.id   AF-A0A485PEG1-F1
#
_cell.length_a   1.000
_cell.length_b   1.000
_cell.length_c   1.000
_cell.angle_alpha   90.00
_cell.angle_beta   90.00
_cell.angle_gamma   90.00
#
_symmetry.space_group_name_H-M   'P 1'
#
loop_
_entity.id
_entity.type
_entity.pdbx_description
1 polymer ?
#
loop_
_entity_poly.entity_id
_entity_poly.type
_entity_poly.pdbx_seq_one_letter_code
_entity_poly.pdbx_strand_id
1 'polypeptide(L)'
;MAAPRSPPRVRAREREGPRAPTAGSDQVHSWTLVTSQALDTAWKVARGSVTLAVAFLVAALCYVRRMHSYLGRRLKWWIGYLQRKFKRNLSVEAEVDLLSYSAREWKGETPRAKLMRKAYEELFWRHHIKCVRQVKRDNYDALRSVLFQVFSQGLSFPSWMKEKDIVKLPEKLLFSQGCNWIQQYSFGPEKYTGSNVFGKLRKCVELLKTQVSVSGKKRRGMKAHTRVQ
;
A
#
# COMPACT_ATOMS: atom_id res chain seq x y z
N MET A 1 17.38 -69.44 -88.40
CA MET A 1 17.15 -69.52 -89.87
C MET A 1 15.78 -68.92 -90.16
N ALA A 2 15.50 -68.09 -91.16
CA ALA A 2 16.25 -67.43 -92.22
C ALA A 2 15.34 -66.27 -92.71
N ALA A 3 15.93 -65.12 -93.08
CA ALA A 3 15.24 -64.02 -93.77
C ALA A 3 15.10 -64.29 -95.28
N PRO A 4 14.29 -63.49 -96.00
CA PRO A 4 14.83 -62.64 -97.10
C PRO A 4 14.15 -61.24 -97.15
N ARG A 5 14.86 -60.09 -97.25
CA ARG A 5 15.48 -59.39 -98.42
C ARG A 5 14.46 -59.01 -99.54
N SER A 6 14.31 -57.81 -100.15
CA SER A 6 14.84 -56.41 -100.17
C SER A 6 14.01 -55.61 -101.26
N PRO A 7 14.40 -54.47 -101.89
CA PRO A 7 14.59 -53.01 -101.55
C PRO A 7 13.78 -52.06 -102.53
N PRO A 8 14.14 -50.77 -102.95
CA PRO A 8 15.25 -49.83 -102.62
C PRO A 8 14.98 -48.27 -102.56
N ARG A 9 16.07 -47.51 -102.26
CA ARG A 9 16.51 -46.15 -102.77
C ARG A 9 15.83 -44.88 -102.16
N VAL A 10 16.45 -43.70 -101.90
CA VAL A 10 17.63 -42.93 -102.38
C VAL A 10 18.17 -41.98 -101.27
N ARG A 11 19.45 -41.55 -101.38
CA ARG A 11 20.21 -40.58 -100.54
C ARG A 11 19.70 -39.13 -100.60
N ALA A 12 19.93 -38.35 -99.53
CA ALA A 12 20.43 -36.96 -99.64
C ALA A 12 21.23 -36.58 -98.38
N ARG A 13 22.43 -36.03 -98.61
CA ARG A 13 23.34 -35.42 -97.62
C ARG A 13 22.91 -33.97 -97.45
N GLU A 14 22.80 -33.48 -96.22
CA GLU A 14 22.98 -32.05 -95.92
C GLU A 14 23.99 -31.89 -94.79
N ARG A 15 25.03 -31.11 -95.09
CA ARG A 15 26.03 -30.61 -94.14
C ARG A 15 25.46 -29.32 -93.56
N GLU A 16 25.23 -29.25 -92.24
CA GLU A 16 25.13 -27.98 -91.53
C GLU A 16 26.42 -27.74 -90.73
N GLY A 17 27.01 -26.56 -90.91
CA GLY A 17 28.24 -26.12 -90.26
C GLY A 17 28.04 -25.68 -88.80
N PRO A 18 29.12 -25.24 -88.12
CA PRO A 18 29.11 -24.95 -86.69
C PRO A 18 28.32 -23.66 -86.38
N ARG A 19 27.34 -23.74 -85.48
CA ARG A 19 26.65 -22.56 -84.92
C ARG A 19 27.54 -21.88 -83.86
N ALA A 20 27.70 -20.57 -84.00
CA ALA A 20 28.36 -19.68 -83.05
C ALA A 20 27.60 -19.61 -81.70
N PRO A 21 28.28 -19.31 -80.57
CA PRO A 21 27.67 -19.31 -79.25
C PRO A 21 26.77 -18.08 -79.04
N THR A 22 25.58 -18.31 -78.48
CA THR A 22 24.59 -17.29 -78.12
C THR A 22 25.02 -16.53 -76.86
N ALA A 23 25.79 -15.47 -77.02
CA ALA A 23 26.27 -14.62 -75.91
C ALA A 23 25.14 -13.80 -75.20
N GLY A 24 23.91 -13.78 -75.73
CA GLY A 24 22.83 -12.94 -75.21
C GLY A 24 21.95 -13.57 -74.11
N SER A 25 21.79 -14.90 -74.08
CA SER A 25 20.94 -15.57 -73.07
C SER A 25 21.63 -15.68 -71.72
N ASP A 26 22.94 -15.89 -71.72
CA ASP A 26 23.73 -16.13 -70.51
C ASP A 26 23.91 -14.86 -69.69
N GLN A 27 23.97 -13.70 -70.38
CA GLN A 27 24.11 -12.41 -69.72
C GLN A 27 22.81 -12.02 -68.99
N VAL A 28 21.64 -12.20 -69.61
CA VAL A 28 20.34 -11.91 -68.98
C VAL A 28 20.10 -12.85 -67.79
N HIS A 29 20.41 -14.14 -67.94
CA HIS A 29 20.33 -15.10 -66.84
C HIS A 29 21.29 -14.77 -65.69
N SER A 30 22.51 -14.31 -65.99
CA SER A 30 23.48 -13.83 -65.00
C SER A 30 22.98 -12.61 -64.22
N TRP A 31 22.43 -11.60 -64.89
CA TRP A 31 21.87 -10.41 -64.23
C TRP A 31 20.65 -10.74 -63.37
N THR A 32 19.77 -11.65 -63.81
CA THR A 32 18.65 -12.12 -62.98
C THR A 32 19.12 -12.92 -61.76
N LEU A 33 20.19 -13.71 -61.89
CA LEU A 33 20.74 -14.48 -60.77
C LEU A 33 21.36 -13.55 -59.72
N VAL A 34 22.17 -12.58 -60.15
CA VAL A 34 22.86 -11.62 -59.27
C VAL A 34 21.86 -10.73 -58.53
N THR A 35 20.83 -10.24 -59.21
CA THR A 35 19.77 -9.42 -58.58
C THR A 35 18.93 -10.23 -57.60
N SER A 36 18.61 -11.50 -57.91
CA SER A 36 17.91 -12.38 -56.99
C SER A 36 18.73 -12.72 -55.73
N GLN A 37 20.05 -12.93 -55.88
CA GLN A 37 20.97 -13.18 -54.77
C GLN A 37 21.18 -11.93 -53.89
N ALA A 38 21.27 -10.76 -54.50
CA ALA A 38 21.37 -9.49 -53.78
C ALA A 38 20.08 -9.19 -52.99
N LEU A 39 18.91 -9.49 -53.56
CA LEU A 39 17.62 -9.34 -52.88
C LEU A 39 17.45 -10.35 -51.73
N ASP A 40 17.84 -11.61 -51.93
CA ASP A 40 17.75 -12.63 -50.88
C ASP A 40 18.69 -12.34 -49.70
N THR A 41 19.91 -11.86 -49.98
CA THR A 41 20.84 -11.43 -48.93
C THR A 41 20.36 -10.17 -48.21
N ALA A 42 19.87 -9.17 -48.94
CA ALA A 42 19.27 -7.98 -48.33
C ALA A 42 18.04 -8.32 -47.47
N TRP A 43 17.19 -9.24 -47.93
CA TRP A 43 16.03 -9.73 -47.18
C TRP A 43 16.43 -10.48 -45.90
N LYS A 44 17.47 -11.32 -45.96
CA LYS A 44 18.03 -12.02 -44.79
C LYS A 44 18.60 -11.03 -43.76
N VAL A 45 19.33 -10.00 -44.22
CA VAL A 45 19.88 -8.95 -43.35
C VAL A 45 18.77 -8.13 -42.71
N ALA A 46 17.77 -7.71 -43.48
CA ALA A 46 16.60 -6.98 -42.97
C ALA A 46 15.81 -7.82 -41.95
N ARG A 47 15.61 -9.11 -42.22
CA ARG A 47 14.95 -10.01 -41.28
C ARG A 47 15.76 -10.20 -39.99
N GLY A 48 17.09 -10.31 -40.11
CA GLY A 48 18.00 -10.37 -38.98
C GLY A 48 17.96 -9.11 -38.11
N SER A 49 17.98 -7.92 -38.73
CA SER A 49 17.94 -6.65 -38.01
C SER A 49 16.61 -6.42 -37.30
N VAL A 50 15.48 -6.76 -37.94
CA VAL A 50 14.15 -6.72 -37.32
C VAL A 50 14.07 -7.68 -36.14
N THR A 51 14.61 -8.89 -36.26
CA THR A 51 14.62 -9.88 -35.17
C THR A 51 15.44 -9.38 -33.97
N LEU A 52 16.59 -8.74 -34.23
CA LEU A 52 17.43 -8.11 -33.21
C LEU A 52 16.73 -6.93 -32.53
N ALA A 53 16.06 -6.06 -33.30
CA ALA A 53 15.30 -4.94 -32.78
C ALA A 53 14.13 -5.40 -31.89
N VAL A 54 13.40 -6.43 -32.31
CA VAL A 54 12.33 -7.05 -31.51
C VAL A 54 12.90 -7.67 -30.23
N ALA A 55 14.03 -8.38 -30.30
CA ALA A 55 14.68 -8.95 -29.13
C ALA A 55 15.11 -7.86 -28.13
N PHE A 56 15.64 -6.73 -28.61
CA PHE A 56 16.00 -5.58 -27.78
C PHE A 56 14.76 -4.94 -27.12
N LEU A 57 13.66 -4.76 -27.87
CA LEU A 57 12.41 -4.23 -27.34
C LEU A 57 11.82 -5.15 -26.26
N VAL A 58 11.84 -6.47 -26.50
CA VAL A 58 11.39 -7.47 -25.52
C VAL A 58 12.28 -7.45 -24.27
N ALA A 59 13.60 -7.37 -24.43
CA ALA A 59 14.54 -7.28 -23.32
C ALA A 59 14.33 -5.99 -22.49
N ALA A 60 14.12 -4.85 -23.16
CA ALA A 60 13.81 -3.58 -22.51
C ALA A 60 12.48 -3.64 -21.75
N LEU A 61 11.43 -4.20 -22.35
CA LEU A 61 10.13 -4.41 -21.68
C LEU A 61 10.25 -5.34 -20.47
N CYS A 62 11.03 -6.43 -20.58
CA CYS A 62 11.31 -7.34 -19.48
C CYS A 62 12.06 -6.64 -18.33
N TYR A 63 13.05 -5.80 -18.66
CA TYR A 63 13.79 -5.02 -17.68
C TYR A 63 12.89 -4.00 -16.97
N VAL A 64 12.07 -3.24 -17.71
CA VAL A 64 11.11 -2.28 -17.15
C VAL A 64 10.09 -2.99 -16.26
N ARG A 65 9.53 -4.14 -16.68
CA ARG A 65 8.62 -4.95 -15.85
C ARG A 65 9.29 -5.46 -14.57
N ARG A 66 10.56 -5.89 -14.66
CA ARG A 66 11.34 -6.35 -13.51
C ARG A 66 11.61 -5.20 -12.54
N MET A 67 11.92 -4.01 -13.04
CA MET A 67 12.07 -2.81 -12.23
C MET A 67 10.77 -2.36 -11.59
N HIS A 68 9.65 -2.36 -12.32
CA HIS A 68 8.33 -2.07 -11.76
C HIS A 68 7.95 -3.04 -10.64
N SER A 69 8.30 -4.32 -10.79
CA SER A 69 8.09 -5.35 -9.77
C SER A 69 8.99 -5.13 -8.54
N TYR A 70 10.24 -4.71 -8.75
CA TYR A 70 11.17 -4.38 -7.66
C TYR A 70 10.73 -3.12 -6.90
N LEU A 71 10.35 -2.06 -7.62
CA LEU A 71 9.77 -0.85 -7.03
C LEU A 71 8.48 -1.18 -6.28
N GLY A 72 7.58 -1.98 -6.86
CA GLY A 72 6.34 -2.41 -6.20
C GLY A 72 6.58 -3.17 -4.90
N ARG A 73 7.58 -4.05 -4.87
CA ARG A 73 8.01 -4.74 -3.63
C ARG A 73 8.58 -3.78 -2.60
N ARG A 74 9.49 -2.87 -3.00
CA ARG A 74 10.03 -1.85 -2.10
C ARG A 74 8.95 -0.93 -1.56
N LEU A 75 8.01 -0.52 -2.40
CA LEU A 75 6.89 0.34 -2.02
C LEU A 75 5.97 -0.37 -1.04
N LYS A 76 5.58 -1.63 -1.28
CA LYS A 76 4.82 -2.43 -0.31
C LYS A 76 5.55 -2.58 1.02
N TRP A 77 6.87 -2.80 0.99
CA TRP A 77 7.68 -2.89 2.20
C TRP A 77 7.72 -1.55 2.96
N TRP A 78 7.88 -0.44 2.25
CA TRP A 78 7.85 0.92 2.82
C TRP A 78 6.49 1.29 3.38
N ILE A 79 5.40 0.98 2.66
CA ILE A 79 4.02 1.16 3.14
C ILE A 79 3.81 0.33 4.40
N GLY A 80 4.23 -0.94 4.42
CA GLY A 80 4.13 -1.80 5.61
C GLY A 80 5.02 -1.34 6.77
N TYR A 81 6.18 -0.75 6.51
CA TYR A 81 7.02 -0.12 7.53
C TYR A 81 6.37 1.13 8.10
N LEU A 82 5.87 2.03 7.24
CA LEU A 82 5.15 3.24 7.63
C LEU A 82 3.90 2.88 8.41
N GLN A 83 3.08 1.96 7.92
CA GLN A 83 1.90 1.46 8.64
C GLN A 83 2.29 0.89 10.00
N ARG A 84 3.36 0.10 10.12
CA ARG A 84 3.83 -0.40 11.43
C ARG A 84 4.30 0.74 12.34
N LYS A 85 5.02 1.72 11.81
CA LYS A 85 5.53 2.88 12.56
C LYS A 85 4.38 3.77 13.05
N PHE A 86 3.43 4.09 12.18
CA PHE A 86 2.24 4.89 12.52
C PHE A 86 1.28 4.13 13.43
N LYS A 87 1.04 2.83 13.20
CA LYS A 87 0.17 2.01 14.06
C LYS A 87 0.72 1.88 15.48
N ARG A 88 2.04 1.83 15.65
CA ARG A 88 2.71 1.88 16.97
C ARG A 88 2.68 3.25 17.63
N ASN A 89 2.45 4.32 16.86
CA ASN A 89 2.35 5.68 17.39
C ASN A 89 0.92 6.07 17.79
N LEU A 90 -0.09 5.24 17.48
CA LEU A 90 -1.43 5.48 17.99
C LEU A 90 -1.48 5.16 19.47
N SER A 91 -1.90 6.14 20.26
CA SER A 91 -2.05 5.99 21.70
C SER A 91 -3.23 5.08 22.09
N VAL A 92 -4.23 4.99 21.21
CA VAL A 92 -5.36 4.07 21.24
C VAL A 92 -5.41 3.41 19.88
N GLU A 93 -5.25 2.10 19.82
CA GLU A 93 -5.18 1.34 18.57
C GLU A 93 -6.52 1.33 17.82
N ALA A 94 -6.45 0.91 16.56
CA ALA A 94 -7.63 0.68 15.75
C ALA A 94 -8.51 -0.42 16.37
N GLU A 95 -9.79 -0.32 16.06
CA GLU A 95 -10.81 -1.26 16.51
C GLU A 95 -10.56 -2.66 15.94
N VAL A 96 -10.63 -3.65 16.81
CA VAL A 96 -10.50 -5.07 16.46
C VAL A 96 -11.66 -5.85 17.06
N ASP A 97 -12.08 -6.89 16.36
CA ASP A 97 -13.09 -7.83 16.86
C ASP A 97 -12.67 -8.43 18.21
N LEU A 98 -13.61 -8.49 19.16
CA LEU A 98 -13.34 -8.87 20.55
C LEU A 98 -12.86 -10.32 20.68
N LEU A 99 -13.50 -11.24 19.95
CA LEU A 99 -13.15 -12.66 20.01
C LEU A 99 -11.80 -12.93 19.33
N SER A 100 -11.57 -12.28 18.20
CA SER A 100 -10.28 -12.29 17.48
C SER A 100 -9.15 -11.76 18.36
N TYR A 101 -9.40 -10.68 19.12
CA TYR A 101 -8.45 -10.15 20.09
C TYR A 101 -8.18 -11.16 21.21
N SER A 102 -9.24 -11.71 21.82
CA SER A 102 -9.14 -12.70 22.90
C SER A 102 -8.32 -13.92 22.49
N ALA A 103 -8.59 -14.49 21.31
CA ALA A 103 -7.87 -15.64 20.77
C ALA A 103 -6.38 -15.35 20.50
N ARG A 104 -6.05 -14.11 20.11
CA ARG A 104 -4.68 -13.69 19.83
C ARG A 104 -3.87 -13.40 21.10
N GLU A 105 -4.47 -12.74 22.08
CA GLU A 105 -3.80 -12.32 23.33
C GLU A 105 -3.66 -13.49 24.32
N TRP A 106 -4.74 -14.27 24.50
CA TRP A 106 -4.81 -15.34 25.51
C TRP A 106 -4.59 -16.72 24.88
N LYS A 107 -3.36 -16.97 24.43
CA LYS A 107 -2.93 -18.24 23.84
C LYS A 107 -2.60 -19.30 24.89
N GLY A 108 -2.73 -20.56 24.50
CA GLY A 108 -2.35 -21.72 25.30
C GLY A 108 -3.43 -22.18 26.30
N GLU A 109 -3.08 -23.20 27.09
CA GLU A 109 -4.02 -23.94 27.94
C GLU A 109 -3.92 -23.61 29.43
N THR A 110 -3.24 -22.51 29.78
CA THR A 110 -3.13 -22.09 31.18
C THR A 110 -4.52 -21.79 31.76
N PRO A 111 -4.78 -22.08 33.05
CA PRO A 111 -6.06 -21.78 33.68
C PRO A 111 -6.48 -20.31 33.53
N ARG A 112 -5.50 -19.39 33.63
CA ARG A 112 -5.71 -17.95 33.42
C ARG A 112 -6.15 -17.62 31.99
N ALA A 113 -5.50 -18.19 30.98
CA ALA A 113 -5.88 -17.95 29.58
C ALA A 113 -7.29 -18.48 29.29
N LYS A 114 -7.63 -19.68 29.79
CA LYS A 114 -8.99 -20.25 29.67
C LYS A 114 -10.04 -19.36 30.31
N LEU A 115 -9.79 -18.88 31.53
CA LEU A 115 -10.68 -17.99 32.26
C LEU A 115 -10.89 -16.67 31.50
N MET A 116 -9.81 -16.04 31.04
CA MET A 116 -9.90 -14.78 30.29
C MET A 116 -10.65 -14.95 28.97
N ARG A 117 -10.43 -16.05 28.23
CA ARG A 117 -11.19 -16.32 26.99
C ARG A 117 -12.70 -16.40 27.26
N LYS A 118 -13.10 -17.14 28.30
CA LYS A 118 -14.51 -17.23 28.72
C LYS A 118 -15.08 -15.87 29.13
N ALA A 119 -14.31 -15.05 29.86
CA ALA A 119 -14.76 -13.71 30.24
C ALA A 119 -15.00 -12.81 29.01
N TYR A 120 -14.13 -12.88 28.00
CA TYR A 120 -14.33 -12.15 26.74
C TYR A 120 -15.52 -12.67 25.93
N GLU A 121 -15.75 -13.98 25.90
CA GLU A 121 -16.96 -14.59 25.30
C GLU A 121 -18.22 -14.09 26.01
N GLU A 122 -18.19 -14.02 27.35
CA GLU A 122 -19.31 -13.51 28.14
C GLU A 122 -19.60 -12.03 27.83
N LEU A 123 -18.56 -11.19 27.71
CA LEU A 123 -18.71 -9.79 27.28
C LEU A 123 -19.32 -9.68 25.87
N PHE A 124 -18.96 -10.59 24.96
CA PHE A 124 -19.49 -10.61 23.60
C PHE A 124 -20.96 -11.03 23.54
N TRP A 125 -21.34 -12.07 24.28
CA TRP A 125 -22.67 -12.67 24.24
C TRP A 125 -23.67 -11.95 25.16
N ARG A 126 -23.30 -11.66 26.42
CA ARG A 126 -24.20 -11.03 27.40
C ARG A 126 -24.27 -9.52 27.27
N HIS A 127 -23.13 -8.87 27.05
CA HIS A 127 -23.04 -7.40 27.02
C HIS A 127 -22.99 -6.84 25.59
N HIS A 128 -23.06 -7.72 24.58
CA HIS A 128 -23.06 -7.38 23.16
C HIS A 128 -21.88 -6.50 22.73
N ILE A 129 -20.74 -6.61 23.41
CA ILE A 129 -19.53 -5.87 23.05
C ILE A 129 -18.86 -6.59 21.88
N LYS A 130 -18.89 -5.98 20.68
CA LYS A 130 -18.36 -6.59 19.46
C LYS A 130 -16.89 -6.33 19.23
N CYS A 131 -16.40 -5.17 19.66
CA CYS A 131 -15.06 -4.74 19.35
C CYS A 131 -14.35 -4.16 20.57
N VAL A 132 -13.02 -4.19 20.52
CA VAL A 132 -12.13 -3.58 21.50
C VAL A 132 -11.07 -2.75 20.82
N ARG A 133 -10.62 -1.70 21.51
CA ARG A 133 -9.46 -0.89 21.11
C ARG A 133 -8.40 -1.01 22.19
N GLN A 134 -7.21 -1.45 21.80
CA GLN A 134 -6.11 -1.58 22.74
C GLN A 134 -5.55 -0.19 23.06
N VAL A 135 -5.38 0.11 24.34
CA VAL A 135 -4.82 1.38 24.81
C VAL A 135 -3.34 1.17 25.13
N LYS A 136 -2.50 2.13 24.75
CA LYS A 136 -1.07 2.11 25.06
C LYS A 136 -0.86 1.98 26.58
N ARG A 137 -0.09 0.97 26.99
CA ARG A 137 0.26 0.68 28.39
C ARG A 137 1.42 1.56 28.85
N ASP A 138 1.10 2.79 29.26
CA ASP A 138 1.99 3.67 29.99
C ASP A 138 1.27 4.21 31.24
N ASN A 139 1.93 5.05 32.05
CA ASN A 139 1.36 5.59 33.29
C ASN A 139 0.10 6.46 33.09
N TYR A 140 -0.33 6.69 31.84
CA TYR A 140 -1.53 7.44 31.49
C TYR A 140 -2.60 6.56 30.81
N ASP A 141 -2.47 5.23 30.83
CA ASP A 141 -3.41 4.31 30.16
C ASP A 141 -4.86 4.46 30.64
N ALA A 142 -5.08 4.57 31.94
CA ALA A 142 -6.41 4.79 32.52
C ALA A 142 -6.99 6.14 32.10
N LEU A 143 -6.22 7.23 32.26
CA LEU A 143 -6.63 8.58 31.88
C LEU A 143 -6.97 8.63 30.38
N ARG A 144 -6.14 8.02 29.56
CA ARG A 144 -6.32 7.93 28.11
C ARG A 144 -7.56 7.16 27.73
N SER A 145 -7.81 6.03 28.39
CA SER A 145 -9.00 5.21 28.17
C SER A 145 -10.27 6.02 28.44
N VAL A 146 -10.32 6.69 29.59
CA VAL A 146 -11.48 7.50 29.99
C VAL A 146 -11.67 8.70 29.08
N LEU A 147 -10.62 9.49 28.82
CA LEU A 147 -10.70 10.67 27.94
C LEU A 147 -11.09 10.29 26.52
N PHE A 148 -10.55 9.19 25.98
CA PHE A 148 -10.91 8.71 24.66
C PHE A 148 -12.41 8.39 24.59
N GLN A 149 -12.98 7.73 25.61
CA GLN A 149 -14.42 7.47 25.67
C GLN A 149 -15.25 8.74 25.78
N VAL A 150 -14.85 9.69 26.64
CA VAL A 150 -15.52 10.99 26.78
C VAL A 150 -15.57 11.73 25.44
N PHE A 151 -14.44 11.79 24.73
CA PHE A 151 -14.35 12.48 23.45
C PHE A 151 -15.07 11.74 22.31
N SER A 152 -14.94 10.41 22.23
CA SER A 152 -15.56 9.62 21.16
C SER A 152 -17.08 9.60 21.29
N GLN A 153 -17.61 9.54 22.51
CA GLN A 153 -19.04 9.57 22.79
C GLN A 153 -19.62 10.99 22.81
N GLY A 154 -18.76 12.02 22.75
CA GLY A 154 -19.15 13.43 22.77
C GLY A 154 -19.89 13.82 24.05
N LEU A 155 -19.45 13.30 25.20
CA LEU A 155 -20.05 13.62 26.48
C LEU A 155 -19.82 15.10 26.82
N SER A 156 -20.85 15.77 27.33
CA SER A 156 -20.71 17.16 27.79
C SER A 156 -20.08 17.23 29.16
N PHE A 157 -19.56 18.40 29.53
CA PHE A 157 -19.12 18.66 30.89
C PHE A 157 -20.21 18.34 31.93
N PRO A 158 -19.82 17.78 33.10
CA PRO A 158 -20.74 17.61 34.21
C PRO A 158 -21.19 18.99 34.75
N SER A 159 -22.33 19.03 35.43
CA SER A 159 -22.96 20.28 35.92
C SER A 159 -22.00 21.14 36.75
N TRP A 160 -21.31 20.53 37.73
CA TRP A 160 -20.34 21.23 38.60
C TRP A 160 -19.18 21.90 37.85
N MET A 161 -18.88 21.43 36.64
CA MET A 161 -17.81 21.93 35.79
C MET A 161 -18.32 22.97 34.76
N LYS A 162 -19.63 23.03 34.52
CA LYS A 162 -20.28 24.09 33.72
C LYS A 162 -20.45 25.38 34.53
N GLU A 163 -20.74 25.25 35.81
CA GLU A 163 -21.01 26.36 36.73
C GLU A 163 -19.73 27.10 37.16
N LYS A 164 -18.62 26.36 37.29
CA LYS A 164 -17.31 26.94 37.60
C LYS A 164 -16.55 27.11 36.29
N ASP A 165 -16.12 28.33 35.97
CA ASP A 165 -15.22 28.52 34.83
C ASP A 165 -13.93 27.74 35.08
N ILE A 166 -13.83 26.58 34.43
CA ILE A 166 -12.75 25.60 34.61
C ILE A 166 -11.38 26.28 34.43
N VAL A 167 -11.32 27.29 33.58
CA VAL A 167 -10.12 28.09 33.28
C VAL A 167 -9.68 28.92 34.48
N LYS A 168 -10.58 29.25 35.40
CA LYS A 168 -10.29 29.94 36.67
C LYS A 168 -9.93 28.97 37.80
N LEU A 169 -9.97 27.65 37.57
CA LEU A 169 -9.60 26.67 38.59
C LEU A 169 -8.12 26.78 38.98
N PRO A 170 -7.16 26.92 38.04
CA PRO A 170 -5.77 27.19 38.39
C PRO A 170 -5.60 28.49 39.18
N GLU A 171 -6.38 29.53 38.85
CA GLU A 171 -6.34 30.82 39.57
C GLU A 171 -6.83 30.63 41.01
N LYS A 172 -7.96 29.95 41.19
CA LYS A 172 -8.48 29.63 42.52
C LYS A 172 -7.48 28.80 43.33
N LEU A 173 -6.85 27.78 42.74
CA LEU A 173 -5.85 26.97 43.44
C LEU A 173 -4.62 27.77 43.88
N LEU A 174 -4.16 28.71 43.05
CA LEU A 174 -3.01 29.55 43.34
C LEU A 174 -3.34 30.61 44.42
N PHE A 175 -4.44 31.34 44.24
CA PHE A 175 -4.80 32.50 45.07
C PHE A 175 -5.53 32.14 46.37
N SER A 176 -6.35 31.09 46.40
CA SER A 176 -7.14 30.76 47.61
C SER A 176 -6.37 29.96 48.66
N GLN A 177 -5.26 29.32 48.29
CA GLN A 177 -4.54 28.46 49.21
C GLN A 177 -3.10 28.92 49.53
N GLY A 178 -2.61 30.04 48.97
CA GLY A 178 -1.23 30.51 49.25
C GLY A 178 -0.15 29.48 48.89
N CYS A 179 -0.42 28.67 47.88
CA CYS A 179 0.23 27.38 47.70
C CYS A 179 1.47 27.44 46.81
N ASN A 180 2.64 27.62 47.42
CA ASN A 180 3.92 27.40 46.73
C ASN A 180 4.11 25.96 46.25
N TRP A 181 3.39 24.97 46.82
CA TRP A 181 3.50 23.57 46.41
C TRP A 181 3.08 23.32 44.96
N ILE A 182 2.12 24.09 44.42
CA ILE A 182 1.67 23.87 43.04
C ILE A 182 2.77 24.24 42.05
N GLN A 183 3.72 25.10 42.43
CA GLN A 183 4.90 25.42 41.62
C GLN A 183 5.88 24.23 41.51
N GLN A 184 5.71 23.19 42.31
CA GLN A 184 6.49 21.95 42.22
C GLN A 184 5.88 20.94 41.24
N TYR A 185 4.76 21.27 40.59
CA TYR A 185 4.09 20.37 39.66
C TYR A 185 4.96 20.11 38.41
N SER A 186 5.32 18.85 38.22
CA SER A 186 6.36 18.44 37.26
C SER A 186 5.85 18.03 35.87
N PHE A 187 4.53 18.01 35.64
CA PHE A 187 3.91 17.61 34.36
C PHE A 187 4.35 16.20 33.89
N GLY A 188 4.60 15.29 34.84
CA GLY A 188 4.89 13.88 34.59
C GLY A 188 6.20 13.67 33.80
N PRO A 189 6.15 13.10 32.57
CA PRO A 189 7.36 12.78 31.81
C PRO A 189 8.15 14.01 31.37
N GLU A 190 7.51 15.19 31.33
CA GLU A 190 8.17 16.44 30.97
C GLU A 190 9.14 16.92 32.06
N LYS A 191 8.99 16.45 33.32
CA LYS A 191 9.83 16.83 34.47
C LYS A 191 10.09 18.33 34.53
N TYR A 192 9.03 19.11 34.35
CA TYR A 192 9.11 20.56 34.21
C TYR A 192 9.60 21.21 35.50
N THR A 193 10.60 22.07 35.38
CA THR A 193 11.23 22.82 36.48
C THR A 193 11.16 24.34 36.28
N GLY A 194 10.39 24.80 35.29
CA GLY A 194 10.25 26.23 35.01
C GLY A 194 9.32 26.93 36.00
N SER A 195 9.46 28.25 36.12
CA SER A 195 8.69 29.08 37.07
C SER A 195 7.23 29.31 36.67
N ASN A 196 6.87 29.13 35.39
CA ASN A 196 5.52 29.39 34.88
C ASN A 196 4.62 28.14 34.87
N VAL A 197 4.59 27.41 35.99
CA VAL A 197 3.71 26.24 36.17
C VAL A 197 2.24 26.62 36.01
N PHE A 198 1.86 27.77 36.56
CA PHE A 198 0.50 28.29 36.50
C PHE A 198 0.01 28.49 35.06
N GLY A 199 0.77 29.22 34.23
CA GLY A 199 0.38 29.48 32.84
C GLY A 199 0.25 28.20 32.03
N LYS A 200 1.11 27.21 32.30
CA LYS A 200 1.05 25.90 31.66
C LYS A 200 -0.16 25.08 32.10
N LEU A 201 -0.49 25.06 33.39
CA LEU A 201 -1.71 24.43 33.92
C LEU A 201 -2.96 25.04 33.28
N ARG A 202 -3.03 26.38 33.23
CA ARG A 202 -4.13 27.10 32.58
C ARG A 202 -4.28 26.68 31.12
N LYS A 203 -3.19 26.65 30.37
CA LYS A 203 -3.19 26.23 28.96
C LYS A 203 -3.67 24.78 28.80
N CYS A 204 -3.24 23.85 29.65
CA CYS A 204 -3.72 22.46 29.62
C CYS A 204 -5.22 22.35 29.86
N VAL A 205 -5.75 23.09 30.84
CA VAL A 205 -7.17 23.10 31.17
C VAL A 205 -8.02 23.75 30.06
N GLU A 206 -7.53 24.84 29.47
CA GLU A 206 -8.17 25.49 28.31
C GLU A 206 -8.24 24.57 27.09
N LEU A 207 -7.15 23.82 26.83
CA LEU A 207 -7.13 22.81 25.77
C LEU A 207 -8.16 21.71 26.04
N LEU A 208 -8.25 21.21 27.27
CA LEU A 208 -9.27 20.22 27.65
C LEU A 208 -10.69 20.77 27.45
N LYS A 209 -10.95 22.01 27.90
CA LYS A 209 -12.23 22.73 27.70
C LYS A 209 -12.62 22.79 26.23
N THR A 210 -11.67 23.13 25.38
CA THR A 210 -11.86 23.25 23.93
C THR A 210 -12.19 21.89 23.30
N GLN A 211 -11.42 20.85 23.60
CA GLN A 211 -11.60 19.52 23.01
C GLN A 211 -12.96 18.88 23.38
N VAL A 212 -13.36 18.94 24.66
CA VAL A 212 -14.68 18.45 25.09
C VAL A 212 -15.82 19.23 24.43
N SER A 213 -15.65 20.55 24.26
CA SER A 213 -16.68 21.38 23.62
C SER A 213 -16.83 21.05 22.13
N VAL A 214 -15.72 20.81 21.43
CA VAL A 214 -15.70 20.42 20.01
C VAL A 214 -16.31 19.03 19.83
N SER A 215 -15.95 18.05 20.66
CA SER A 215 -16.51 16.69 20.57
C SER A 215 -18.02 16.68 20.80
N GLY A 216 -18.51 17.47 21.77
CA GLY A 216 -19.95 17.63 22.04
C GLY A 216 -20.73 18.32 20.91
N LYS A 217 -20.09 19.20 20.11
CA LYS A 217 -20.72 19.83 18.94
C LYS A 217 -20.77 18.88 17.74
N LYS A 218 -19.67 18.17 17.46
CA LYS A 218 -19.56 17.22 16.34
C LYS A 218 -20.68 16.16 16.37
N ARG A 219 -21.01 15.63 17.55
CA ARG A 219 -22.08 14.64 17.69
C ARG A 219 -23.49 15.23 17.54
N ARG A 220 -23.74 16.45 18.03
CA ARG A 220 -25.03 17.12 17.86
C ARG A 220 -25.35 17.34 16.38
N GLY A 221 -24.37 17.73 15.58
CA GLY A 221 -24.49 17.82 14.11
C GLY A 221 -24.79 16.48 13.45
N MET A 222 -24.05 15.42 13.82
CA MET A 222 -24.29 14.06 13.27
C MET A 222 -25.68 13.50 13.63
N LYS A 223 -26.15 13.68 14.88
CA LYS A 223 -27.50 13.25 15.30
C LYS A 223 -28.63 14.04 14.64
N ALA A 224 -28.43 15.33 14.36
CA ALA A 224 -29.41 16.14 13.66
C ALA A 224 -29.59 15.67 12.21
N HIS A 225 -28.52 15.20 11.56
CA HIS A 225 -28.60 14.69 10.19
C HIS A 225 -29.31 13.33 10.09
N THR A 226 -29.14 12.46 11.08
CA THR A 226 -29.82 11.14 11.13
C THR A 226 -31.30 11.21 11.52
N ARG A 227 -31.82 12.37 11.94
CA ARG A 227 -33.26 12.58 12.23
C ARG A 227 -34.02 13.24 11.08
N VAL A 228 -33.32 13.63 10.01
CA VAL A 228 -33.89 14.33 8.85
C VAL A 228 -33.93 13.42 7.60
N GLN A 229 -33.55 12.14 7.76
CA GLN A 229 -33.78 11.06 6.80
C GLN A 229 -34.65 10.00 7.44
#